data_AF-A0A9D5S1W6-F1
#
_entry.id   AF-A0A9D5S1W6-F1
#
_cell.length_a   1.000
_cell.length_b   1.000
_cell.length_c   1.000
_cell.angle_alpha   90.00
_cell.angle_beta   90.00
_cell.angle_gamma   90.00
#
_symmetry.space_group_name_H-M   'P 1'
#
loop_
_entity.id
_entity.type
_entity.pdbx_description
1 polymer ?
#
loop_
_entity_poly.entity_id
_entity_poly.type
_entity_poly.pdbx_seq_one_letter_code
_entity_poly.pdbx_strand_id
1 'polypeptide(L)'
;MNELLKRCAADIEAAASCRIALDQQVRAYDLLEALLDPSGPQVAEDAAQAYLQAYSANAPTVDVSALKVELEARMEPLRAAMNDARFEAAAAASLHEFAKEVFDTWQHAGIFARRRALRELRERAGFRLESHRIGNYVAKTFDLQNEAQARFSRTQQAVFAADVAYKIKPGTFAAIYDMLKSR
;
A
#
# COMPACT_ATOMS: atom_id res chain seq x y z
N MET A 1 -3.17 -14.39 20.63
CA MET A 1 -1.73 -14.59 20.92
C MET A 1 -1.35 -16.08 20.91
N ASN A 2 -1.87 -16.90 21.82
CA ASN A 2 -1.59 -18.35 21.86
C ASN A 2 -1.91 -19.11 20.56
N GLU A 3 -2.98 -18.73 19.86
CA GLU A 3 -3.33 -19.34 18.58
C GLU A 3 -2.39 -18.92 17.43
N LEU A 4 -1.90 -17.68 17.45
CA LEU A 4 -0.95 -17.15 16.47
C LEU A 4 0.44 -17.80 16.67
N LEU A 5 0.85 -18.01 17.92
CA LEU A 5 2.05 -18.74 18.32
C LEU A 5 2.02 -20.21 17.86
N LYS A 6 0.91 -20.91 18.11
CA LYS A 6 0.72 -22.30 17.65
C LYS A 6 0.77 -22.41 16.12
N ARG A 7 0.17 -21.46 15.40
CA ARG A 7 0.22 -21.40 13.94
C ARG A 7 1.63 -21.11 13.44
N CYS A 8 2.38 -20.20 14.07
CA CYS A 8 3.76 -19.91 13.68
C CYS A 8 4.72 -21.09 13.94
N ALA A 9 4.56 -21.80 15.07
CA ALA A 9 5.33 -23.00 15.35
C ALA A 9 5.04 -24.11 14.32
N ALA A 10 3.76 -24.35 14.03
CA ALA A 10 3.34 -25.31 13.00
C ALA A 10 3.80 -24.91 11.58
N ASP A 11 3.80 -23.62 11.26
CA ASP A 11 4.26 -23.08 9.97
C ASP A 11 5.78 -23.33 9.76
N ILE A 12 6.59 -23.14 10.81
CA ILE A 12 8.04 -23.40 10.73
C ILE A 12 8.34 -24.91 10.69
N GLU A 13 7.64 -25.72 11.50
CA GLU A 13 7.80 -27.18 11.45
C GLU A 13 7.37 -27.75 10.08
N ALA A 14 6.30 -27.20 9.48
CA ALA A 14 5.90 -27.55 8.12
C ALA A 14 6.92 -27.09 7.07
N ALA A 15 7.55 -25.93 7.26
CA ALA A 15 8.58 -25.44 6.35
C ALA A 15 9.89 -26.23 6.41
N ALA A 16 10.19 -26.89 7.54
CA ALA A 16 11.29 -27.85 7.65
C ALA A 16 11.16 -29.01 6.65
N SER A 17 9.95 -29.26 6.14
CA SER A 17 9.66 -30.29 5.17
C SER A 17 9.71 -29.83 3.71
N CYS A 18 9.57 -28.52 3.42
CA CYS A 18 9.82 -27.85 2.13
C CYS A 18 9.51 -26.32 2.23
N ARG A 19 10.30 -25.50 1.51
CA ARG A 19 10.22 -24.03 1.24
C ARG A 19 9.20 -23.19 2.07
N ILE A 20 9.70 -22.23 2.85
CA ILE A 20 8.90 -21.20 3.54
C ILE A 20 8.18 -20.29 2.53
N ALA A 21 6.87 -20.08 2.68
CA ALA A 21 6.10 -19.09 1.93
C ALA A 21 6.22 -17.68 2.54
N LEU A 22 6.00 -16.63 1.74
CA LEU A 22 6.14 -15.24 2.21
C LEU A 22 5.28 -14.92 3.44
N ASP A 23 4.02 -15.36 3.49
CA ASP A 23 3.15 -15.07 4.62
C ASP A 23 3.63 -15.73 5.92
N GLN A 24 4.25 -16.90 5.82
CA GLN A 24 4.84 -17.58 6.97
C GLN A 24 6.02 -16.77 7.49
N GLN A 25 6.88 -16.28 6.59
CA GLN A 25 8.01 -15.42 6.93
C GLN A 25 7.59 -14.09 7.57
N VAL A 26 6.49 -13.49 7.11
CA VAL A 26 5.97 -12.24 7.69
C VAL A 26 5.41 -12.47 9.10
N ARG A 27 4.58 -13.50 9.29
CA ARG A 27 4.03 -13.85 10.62
C ARG A 27 5.12 -14.20 11.63
N ALA A 28 6.11 -14.94 11.16
CA ALA A 28 7.32 -15.28 11.87
C ALA A 28 8.05 -14.03 12.41
N TYR A 29 8.16 -12.98 11.60
CA TYR A 29 8.76 -11.72 12.01
C TYR A 29 7.87 -10.94 13.00
N ASP A 30 6.57 -10.84 12.74
CA ASP A 30 5.62 -10.14 13.62
C ASP A 30 5.64 -10.73 15.03
N LEU A 31 5.79 -12.05 15.12
CA LEU A 31 5.90 -12.76 16.38
C LEU A 31 7.20 -12.42 17.13
N LEU A 32 8.33 -12.40 16.43
CA LEU A 32 9.62 -12.03 17.02
C LEU A 32 9.65 -10.57 17.47
N GLU A 33 9.03 -9.68 16.73
CA GLU A 33 8.89 -8.27 17.10
C GLU A 33 8.03 -8.11 18.35
N ALA A 34 6.92 -8.85 18.47
CA ALA A 34 6.09 -8.87 19.68
C ALA A 34 6.84 -9.40 20.91
N LEU A 35 7.78 -10.33 20.73
CA LEU A 35 8.65 -10.84 21.81
C LEU A 35 9.69 -9.81 22.28
N LEU A 36 10.09 -8.89 21.40
CA LEU A 36 11.00 -7.81 21.76
C LEU A 36 10.32 -6.70 22.56
N ASP A 37 9.00 -6.53 22.42
CA ASP A 37 8.20 -5.49 23.09
C ASP A 37 7.94 -5.84 24.57
N PRO A 38 8.57 -5.13 25.53
CA PRO A 38 8.38 -5.37 26.96
C PRO A 38 7.00 -4.94 27.48
N SER A 39 6.28 -4.12 26.71
CA SER A 39 4.90 -3.69 26.96
C SER A 39 3.87 -4.62 26.28
N GLY A 40 4.36 -5.58 25.49
CA GLY A 40 3.56 -6.51 24.74
C GLY A 40 2.86 -7.56 25.61
N PRO A 41 1.86 -8.26 25.05
CA PRO A 41 1.23 -9.38 25.73
C PRO A 41 2.26 -10.46 26.02
N GLN A 42 2.35 -10.91 27.29
CA GLN A 42 3.24 -11.99 27.70
C GLN A 42 3.04 -13.21 26.79
N VAL A 43 4.00 -13.40 25.89
CA VAL A 43 4.09 -14.61 25.08
C VAL A 43 4.43 -15.75 26.02
N ALA A 44 3.72 -16.88 25.91
CA ALA A 44 4.10 -18.08 26.64
C ALA A 44 5.53 -18.47 26.23
N GLU A 45 6.48 -18.35 27.16
CA GLU A 45 7.93 -18.56 26.93
C GLU A 45 8.20 -19.90 26.21
N ASP A 46 7.47 -20.95 26.58
CA ASP A 46 7.55 -22.28 25.96
C ASP A 46 7.27 -22.27 24.44
N ALA A 47 6.27 -21.50 24.00
CA ALA A 47 5.88 -21.42 22.60
C ALA A 47 6.86 -20.56 21.79
N ALA A 48 7.41 -19.50 22.39
CA ALA A 48 8.48 -18.72 21.79
C ALA A 48 9.75 -19.57 21.62
N GLN A 49 10.12 -20.35 22.64
CA GLN A 49 11.32 -21.17 22.63
C GLN A 49 11.25 -22.31 21.61
N ALA A 50 10.09 -22.97 21.48
CA ALA A 50 9.85 -23.98 20.44
C ALA A 50 10.03 -23.38 19.03
N TYR A 51 9.48 -22.18 18.80
CA TYR A 51 9.62 -21.45 17.55
C TYR A 51 11.07 -21.07 17.26
N LEU A 52 11.80 -20.55 18.25
CA LEU A 52 13.21 -20.15 18.10
C LEU A 52 14.11 -21.35 17.75
N GLN A 53 13.87 -22.51 18.37
CA GLN A 53 14.58 -23.75 18.06
C GLN A 53 14.30 -24.19 16.62
N ALA A 54 13.02 -24.25 16.23
CA ALA A 54 12.62 -24.63 14.88
C ALA A 54 13.17 -23.65 13.82
N TYR A 55 13.20 -22.35 14.12
CA TYR A 55 13.82 -21.35 13.25
C TYR A 55 15.33 -21.60 13.09
N SER A 56 16.06 -21.79 14.20
CA SER A 56 17.52 -22.00 14.15
C SER A 56 17.91 -23.23 13.33
N ALA A 57 17.09 -24.29 13.34
CA ALA A 57 17.29 -25.51 12.57
C ALA A 57 17.05 -25.31 11.05
N ASN A 58 16.16 -24.38 10.67
CA ASN A 58 15.69 -24.19 9.29
C ASN A 58 16.14 -22.86 8.66
N ALA A 59 16.78 -21.97 9.41
CA ALA A 59 17.38 -20.73 8.92
C ALA A 59 18.28 -20.90 7.67
N PRO A 60 19.13 -21.95 7.54
CA PRO A 60 19.96 -22.12 6.34
C PRO A 60 19.17 -22.56 5.10
N THR A 61 17.93 -23.02 5.23
CA THR A 61 17.09 -23.49 4.12
C THR A 61 16.17 -22.41 3.54
N VAL A 62 16.22 -21.18 4.07
CA VAL A 62 15.38 -20.08 3.60
C VAL A 62 15.86 -19.54 2.26
N ASP A 63 15.08 -19.79 1.21
CA ASP A 63 15.33 -19.25 -0.13
C ASP A 63 14.85 -17.79 -0.24
N VAL A 64 15.72 -16.86 0.15
CA VAL A 64 15.46 -15.42 0.09
C VAL A 64 15.12 -14.94 -1.33
N SER A 65 15.68 -15.56 -2.36
CA SER A 65 15.42 -15.19 -3.74
C SER A 65 13.98 -15.54 -4.13
N ALA A 66 13.47 -16.69 -3.71
CA ALA A 66 12.07 -17.06 -3.92
C ALA A 66 11.09 -16.13 -3.20
N LEU A 67 11.39 -15.76 -1.96
CA LEU A 67 10.57 -14.84 -1.18
C LEU A 67 10.49 -13.45 -1.84
N LYS A 68 11.60 -12.97 -2.42
CA LYS A 68 11.61 -11.73 -3.20
C LYS A 68 10.76 -11.82 -4.46
N VAL A 69 10.80 -12.96 -5.17
CA VAL A 69 9.95 -13.20 -6.34
C VAL A 69 8.47 -13.21 -5.95
N GLU A 70 8.12 -13.87 -4.85
CA GLU A 70 6.74 -13.90 -4.35
C GLU A 70 6.26 -12.50 -3.91
N LEU A 71 7.11 -11.73 -3.22
CA LEU A 71 6.79 -10.35 -2.86
C LEU A 71 6.56 -9.51 -4.11
N GLU A 72 7.46 -9.57 -5.09
CA GLU A 72 7.34 -8.79 -6.31
C GLU A 72 6.05 -9.12 -7.08
N ALA A 73 5.69 -10.40 -7.17
CA ALA A 73 4.44 -10.84 -7.79
C ALA A 73 3.20 -10.28 -7.10
N ARG A 74 3.23 -10.08 -5.77
CA ARG A 74 2.14 -9.45 -5.01
C ARG A 74 2.14 -7.93 -5.14
N MET A 75 3.33 -7.32 -5.23
CA MET A 75 3.49 -5.87 -5.32
C MET A 75 3.13 -5.33 -6.71
N GLU A 76 3.38 -6.10 -7.76
CA GLU A 76 3.13 -5.69 -9.15
C GLU A 76 1.69 -5.16 -9.39
N PRO A 77 0.61 -5.89 -9.06
CA PRO A 77 -0.76 -5.39 -9.26
C PRO A 77 -1.07 -4.15 -8.41
N LEU A 78 -0.48 -4.04 -7.21
CA LEU A 78 -0.68 -2.88 -6.33
C LEU A 78 0.01 -1.63 -6.88
N ARG A 79 1.23 -1.78 -7.42
CA ARG A 79 1.96 -0.69 -8.08
C ARG A 79 1.26 -0.24 -9.37
N ALA A 80 0.72 -1.19 -10.14
CA ALA A 80 -0.10 -0.86 -11.31
C ALA A 80 -1.32 -0.03 -10.91
N ALA A 81 -2.12 -0.49 -9.95
CA ALA A 81 -3.29 0.24 -9.45
C ALA A 81 -2.94 1.61 -8.86
N MET A 82 -1.79 1.73 -8.17
CA MET A 82 -1.29 3.01 -7.67
C MET A 82 -0.92 3.96 -8.80
N ASN A 83 -0.25 3.47 -9.85
CA ASN A 83 0.12 4.28 -11.00
C ASN A 83 -1.11 4.76 -11.77
N ASP A 84 -2.10 3.89 -11.99
CA ASP A 84 -3.36 4.26 -12.64
C ASP A 84 -4.08 5.36 -11.84
N ALA A 85 -4.21 5.18 -10.53
CA ALA A 85 -4.81 6.18 -9.64
C ALA A 85 -4.02 7.50 -9.63
N ARG A 86 -2.68 7.44 -9.76
CA ARG A 86 -1.82 8.64 -9.87
C ARG A 86 -2.12 9.41 -11.15
N PHE A 87 -2.24 8.71 -12.28
CA PHE A 87 -2.58 9.34 -13.56
C PHE A 87 -3.98 9.94 -13.54
N GLU A 88 -4.96 9.24 -12.95
CA GLU A 88 -6.32 9.77 -12.75
C GLU A 88 -6.31 11.04 -11.90
N ALA A 89 -5.60 11.04 -10.77
CA ALA A 89 -5.50 12.21 -9.89
C ALA A 89 -4.85 13.41 -10.60
N ALA A 90 -3.78 13.18 -11.37
CA ALA A 90 -3.13 14.22 -12.16
C ALA A 90 -4.05 14.77 -13.27
N ALA A 91 -4.81 13.90 -13.94
CA ALA A 91 -5.76 14.31 -14.97
C ALA A 91 -6.92 15.12 -14.37
N ALA A 92 -7.46 14.70 -13.22
CA ALA A 92 -8.53 15.42 -12.52
C ALA A 92 -8.07 16.79 -12.01
N ALA A 93 -6.85 16.89 -11.48
CA ALA A 93 -6.24 18.17 -11.07
C ALA A 93 -6.08 19.11 -12.28
N SER A 94 -5.55 18.60 -13.40
CA SER A 94 -5.41 19.37 -14.64
C SER A 94 -6.77 19.87 -15.18
N LEU A 95 -7.80 19.03 -15.12
CA LEU A 95 -9.16 19.42 -15.49
C LEU A 95 -9.73 20.50 -14.56
N HIS A 96 -9.46 20.45 -13.26
CA HIS A 96 -9.89 21.47 -12.31
C HIS A 96 -9.19 22.81 -12.55
N GLU A 97 -7.87 22.82 -12.77
CA GLU A 97 -7.14 24.03 -13.16
C GLU A 97 -7.73 24.65 -14.44
N PHE A 98 -7.97 23.83 -15.46
CA PHE A 98 -8.61 24.28 -16.69
C PHE A 98 -10.02 24.84 -16.45
N ALA A 99 -10.81 24.24 -15.56
CA ALA A 99 -12.12 24.75 -15.20
C ALA A 99 -12.05 26.15 -14.55
N LYS A 100 -11.03 26.41 -13.73
CA LYS A 100 -10.79 27.74 -13.14
C LYS A 100 -10.41 28.78 -14.21
N GLU A 101 -9.56 28.42 -15.16
CA GLU A 101 -9.22 29.29 -16.31
C GLU A 101 -10.44 29.61 -17.18
N VAL A 102 -11.31 28.62 -17.42
CA VAL A 102 -12.56 28.81 -18.15
C VAL A 102 -13.53 29.69 -17.36
N PHE A 103 -13.57 29.57 -16.03
CA PHE A 103 -14.36 30.44 -15.18
C PHE A 103 -13.87 31.89 -15.24
N ASP A 104 -12.56 32.12 -15.19
CA ASP A 104 -11.97 33.45 -15.34
C ASP A 104 -12.29 34.05 -16.73
N THR A 105 -12.14 33.25 -17.80
CA THR A 105 -12.55 33.63 -19.16
C THR A 105 -14.05 33.96 -19.22
N TRP A 106 -14.88 33.21 -18.49
CA TRP A 106 -16.32 33.45 -18.43
C TRP A 106 -16.68 34.79 -17.78
N GLN A 107 -15.91 35.21 -16.77
CA GLN A 107 -16.13 36.49 -16.08
C GLN A 107 -15.66 37.69 -16.94
N HIS A 108 -14.48 37.58 -17.55
CA HIS A 108 -13.78 38.75 -18.08
C HIS A 108 -13.81 38.88 -19.62
N ALA A 109 -14.01 37.79 -20.36
CA ALA A 109 -13.90 37.82 -21.82
C ALA A 109 -15.23 38.13 -22.55
N GLY A 110 -15.15 38.38 -23.85
CA GLY A 110 -16.33 38.56 -24.72
C GLY A 110 -17.05 37.24 -25.06
N ILE A 111 -18.30 37.34 -25.56
CA ILE A 111 -19.23 36.20 -25.78
C ILE A 111 -18.61 35.04 -26.58
N PHE A 112 -17.79 35.32 -27.59
CA PHE A 112 -17.15 34.27 -28.42
C PHE A 112 -16.11 33.45 -27.65
N ALA A 113 -15.26 34.11 -26.86
CA ALA A 113 -14.27 33.44 -26.02
C ALA A 113 -14.94 32.55 -24.97
N ARG A 114 -16.01 33.05 -24.33
CA ARG A 114 -16.82 32.29 -23.36
C ARG A 114 -17.41 31.01 -23.97
N ARG A 115 -17.99 31.11 -25.16
CA ARG A 115 -18.57 29.95 -25.86
C ARG A 115 -17.52 28.91 -26.23
N ARG A 116 -16.36 29.36 -26.71
CA ARG A 116 -15.24 28.47 -27.06
C ARG A 116 -14.71 27.75 -25.82
N ALA A 117 -14.40 28.49 -24.76
CA ALA A 117 -13.87 27.95 -23.51
C ALA A 117 -14.84 26.93 -22.86
N LEU A 118 -16.15 27.23 -22.85
CA LEU A 118 -17.16 26.30 -22.33
C LEU A 118 -17.29 25.01 -23.17
N ARG A 119 -17.14 25.11 -24.49
CA ARG A 119 -17.14 23.93 -25.37
C ARG A 119 -15.94 23.03 -25.08
N GLU A 120 -14.75 23.62 -24.99
CA GLU A 120 -13.51 22.88 -24.70
C GLU A 120 -13.58 22.23 -23.30
N LEU A 121 -14.16 22.91 -22.30
CA LEU A 121 -14.38 22.33 -20.97
C LEU A 121 -15.31 21.12 -21.01
N ARG A 122 -16.40 21.18 -21.79
CA ARG A 122 -17.35 20.08 -21.94
C ARG A 122 -16.72 18.86 -22.59
N GLU A 123 -15.91 19.08 -23.62
CA GLU A 123 -15.20 18.02 -24.32
C GLU A 123 -14.21 17.31 -23.39
N ARG A 124 -13.44 18.08 -22.60
CA ARG A 124 -12.46 17.51 -21.66
C ARG A 124 -13.09 16.88 -20.42
N ALA A 125 -14.18 17.45 -19.92
CA ALA A 125 -14.84 16.98 -18.70
C ALA A 125 -15.69 15.73 -18.92
N GLY A 126 -16.12 15.44 -20.16
CA GLY A 126 -17.00 14.32 -20.46
C GLY A 126 -18.43 14.44 -19.89
N PHE A 127 -18.78 15.57 -19.27
CA PHE A 127 -20.11 15.86 -18.76
C PHE A 127 -20.62 17.25 -19.15
N ARG A 128 -21.94 17.40 -19.20
CA ARG A 128 -22.62 18.65 -19.56
C ARG A 128 -23.44 19.17 -18.38
N LEU A 129 -23.21 20.44 -18.03
CA LEU A 129 -24.06 21.26 -17.17
C LEU A 129 -24.52 22.48 -17.96
N GLU A 130 -25.57 23.13 -17.48
CA GLU A 130 -26.12 24.34 -18.08
C GLU A 130 -25.09 25.48 -18.10
N SER A 131 -25.05 26.24 -19.20
CA SER A 131 -24.00 27.25 -19.45
C SER A 131 -23.98 28.41 -18.46
N HIS A 132 -25.13 28.75 -17.87
CA HIS A 132 -25.22 29.82 -16.87
C HIS A 132 -24.71 29.39 -15.49
N ARG A 133 -24.37 28.10 -15.30
CA ARG A 133 -23.88 27.53 -14.04
C ARG A 133 -22.40 27.17 -14.13
N ILE A 134 -21.57 28.06 -14.68
CA ILE A 134 -20.12 27.79 -14.83
C ILE A 134 -19.43 27.52 -13.48
N GLY A 135 -19.91 28.13 -12.39
CA GLY A 135 -19.43 27.83 -11.03
C GLY A 135 -19.64 26.36 -10.64
N ASN A 136 -20.69 25.71 -11.15
CA ASN A 136 -20.94 24.29 -10.89
C ASN A 136 -19.96 23.39 -11.65
N TYR A 137 -19.39 23.84 -12.76
CA TYR A 137 -18.30 23.11 -13.40
C TYR A 137 -17.06 23.10 -12.51
N VAL A 138 -16.70 24.26 -11.95
CA VAL A 138 -15.53 24.38 -11.05
C VAL A 138 -15.72 23.53 -9.79
N ALA A 139 -16.92 23.57 -9.18
CA ALA A 139 -17.23 22.75 -8.02
C ALA A 139 -17.16 21.25 -8.36
N LYS A 140 -17.77 20.83 -9.47
CA LYS A 140 -17.77 19.41 -9.86
C LYS A 140 -16.38 18.89 -10.25
N THR A 141 -15.54 19.71 -10.88
CA THR A 141 -14.15 19.31 -11.16
C THR A 141 -13.30 19.27 -9.90
N PHE A 142 -13.59 20.11 -8.91
CA PHE A 142 -12.97 20.04 -7.59
C PHE A 142 -13.35 18.75 -6.85
N ASP A 143 -14.62 18.35 -6.87
CA ASP A 143 -15.07 17.08 -6.29
C ASP A 143 -14.38 15.89 -6.96
N LEU A 144 -14.30 15.88 -8.29
CA LEU A 144 -13.58 14.85 -9.05
C LEU A 144 -12.09 14.79 -8.69
N GLN A 145 -11.45 15.95 -8.53
CA GLN A 145 -10.05 16.02 -8.07
C GLN A 145 -9.90 15.39 -6.68
N ASN A 146 -10.78 15.74 -5.73
CA ASN A 146 -10.72 15.20 -4.37
C ASN A 146 -10.96 13.69 -4.33
N GLU A 147 -11.93 13.19 -5.10
CA GLU A 147 -12.21 11.75 -5.20
C GLU A 147 -11.03 10.97 -5.82
N ALA A 148 -10.43 11.51 -6.88
CA ALA A 148 -9.26 10.90 -7.52
C ALA A 148 -8.04 10.93 -6.58
N GLN A 149 -7.81 12.05 -5.88
CA GLN A 149 -6.74 12.16 -4.88
C GLN A 149 -6.94 11.18 -3.73
N ALA A 150 -8.16 11.03 -3.21
CA ALA A 150 -8.48 10.08 -2.16
C ALA A 150 -8.31 8.62 -2.61
N ARG A 151 -8.56 8.31 -3.89
CA ARG A 151 -8.25 6.99 -4.47
C ARG A 151 -6.74 6.77 -4.53
N PHE A 152 -5.98 7.73 -5.01
CA PHE A 152 -4.52 7.65 -5.06
C PHE A 152 -3.89 7.46 -3.67
N SER A 153 -4.33 8.22 -2.66
CA SER A 153 -3.83 8.05 -1.29
C SER A 153 -4.12 6.65 -0.73
N ARG A 154 -5.29 6.07 -1.02
CA ARG A 154 -5.64 4.70 -0.61
C ARG A 154 -4.77 3.64 -1.28
N THR A 155 -4.53 3.76 -2.58
CA THR A 155 -3.65 2.81 -3.30
C THR A 155 -2.20 2.94 -2.87
N GLN A 156 -1.73 4.16 -2.58
CA GLN A 156 -0.42 4.39 -1.98
C GLN A 156 -0.27 3.73 -0.60
N GLN A 157 -1.28 3.87 0.26
CA GLN A 157 -1.30 3.19 1.57
C GLN A 157 -1.32 1.67 1.43
N ALA A 158 -2.04 1.12 0.45
CA ALA A 158 -2.06 -0.31 0.19
C ALA A 158 -0.68 -0.85 -0.23
N VAL A 159 0.03 -0.13 -1.11
CA VAL A 159 1.42 -0.45 -1.48
C VAL A 159 2.33 -0.42 -0.25
N PHE A 160 2.24 0.63 0.57
CA PHE A 160 3.04 0.76 1.78
C PHE A 160 2.77 -0.36 2.79
N ALA A 161 1.50 -0.69 3.03
CA ALA A 161 1.10 -1.74 3.96
C ALA A 161 1.52 -3.15 3.49
N ALA A 162 1.59 -3.37 2.19
CA ALA A 162 2.01 -4.65 1.60
C ALA A 162 3.54 -4.79 1.50
N ASP A 163 4.30 -3.69 1.59
CA ASP A 163 5.75 -3.72 1.46
C ASP A 163 6.43 -4.27 2.73
N VAL A 164 6.68 -5.57 2.69
CA VAL A 164 7.42 -6.30 3.72
C VAL A 164 8.87 -6.60 3.30
N ALA A 165 9.40 -5.91 2.28
CA ALA A 165 10.76 -6.16 1.80
C ALA A 165 11.82 -6.06 2.90
N TYR A 166 11.58 -5.18 3.89
CA TYR A 166 12.46 -5.02 5.05
C TYR A 166 12.59 -6.29 5.91
N LYS A 167 11.58 -7.17 5.90
CA LYS A 167 11.55 -8.46 6.60
C LYS A 167 12.26 -9.58 5.82
N ILE A 168 12.45 -9.43 4.51
CA ILE A 168 13.07 -10.42 3.60
C ILE A 168 14.58 -10.13 3.46
N LYS A 169 15.30 -10.08 4.58
CA LYS A 169 16.75 -9.87 4.60
C LYS A 169 17.47 -11.05 5.25
N PRO A 170 18.58 -11.55 4.67
CA PRO A 170 19.38 -12.60 5.30
C PRO A 170 19.83 -12.20 6.70
N GLY A 171 19.76 -13.12 7.66
CA GLY A 171 20.27 -12.92 9.02
C GLY A 171 19.40 -12.07 9.95
N THR A 172 18.31 -11.45 9.49
CA THR A 172 17.46 -10.59 10.34
C THR A 172 16.89 -11.33 11.55
N PHE A 173 16.42 -12.55 11.32
CA PHE A 173 15.93 -13.42 12.39
C PHE A 173 17.04 -13.89 13.32
N ALA A 174 18.25 -14.15 12.82
CA ALA A 174 19.39 -14.51 13.67
C ALA A 174 19.75 -13.33 14.58
N ALA A 175 19.77 -12.11 14.05
CA ALA A 175 19.98 -10.91 14.85
C ALA A 175 18.91 -10.70 15.93
N ILE A 176 17.63 -10.89 15.59
CA ILE A 176 16.53 -10.78 16.57
C ILE A 176 16.61 -11.90 17.62
N TYR A 177 16.94 -13.12 17.20
CA TYR A 177 17.12 -14.26 18.09
C TYR A 177 18.27 -14.03 19.09
N ASP A 178 19.42 -13.56 18.62
CA ASP A 178 20.58 -13.27 19.47
C ASP A 178 20.26 -12.16 20.49
N MET A 179 19.47 -11.16 20.10
CA MET A 179 18.96 -10.14 21.02
C MET A 179 18.01 -10.71 22.09
N LEU A 180 17.16 -11.68 21.73
CA LEU A 180 16.27 -12.33 22.69
C LEU A 180 17.02 -13.26 23.65
N LYS A 181 18.06 -13.93 23.18
CA LYS A 181 18.89 -14.85 23.99
C LYS A 181 19.81 -14.13 25.00
N SER A 182 20.08 -12.85 24.77
CA SER A 182 20.93 -12.02 25.64
C SER A 182 20.17 -11.26 26.73
N ARG A 183 18.84 -11.40 26.77
CA ARG A 183 17.97 -10.96 27.88
C ARG A 183 17.83 -12.08 28.91
#